data_AF-A0A7J2U206-F1
#
_entry.id   AF-A0A7J2U206-F1
#
_cell.length_a   1.000
_cell.length_b   1.000
_cell.length_c   1.000
_cell.angle_alpha   90.00
_cell.angle_beta   90.00
_cell.angle_gamma   90.00
#
_symmetry.space_group_name_H-M   'P 1'
#
loop_
_entity.id
_entity.type
_entity.pdbx_description
1 polymer ?
#
loop_
_entity_poly.entity_id
_entity_poly.type
_entity_poly.pdbx_seq_one_letter_code
_entity_poly.pdbx_strand_id
1 'polypeptide(L)'
;MTQLNEEKLLTELGSLREELQNLMLKKEELRTALHRIREELNNKRDELRKKKNELADVRSRLTLVREEITKAKNNMKVLKEKFTNALNNFRQASSELRAITRSSSYNVAIDELRQRIEGLEWSLITTPNISIEKEKQIVNEISKLEQKLKTLVSQQLRYSKVVEDYEKSRRELNELREHINKEKEHLNELSKQLTSLKESRGKIKSEIVALIDNIKQLKNERNELKTQLTSINNTIREKRFQYQEIVKELRRLREESKRKEQYKVLKEKKEHVMERINKGERVTIYDLYIVYGSEANENENDYS
;
A
#
# COMPACT_ATOMS: atom_id res chain seq x y z
N MET A 1 1.26 76.93 9.90
CA MET A 1 1.96 75.82 10.60
C MET A 1 1.01 74.69 11.01
N THR A 2 -0.13 74.96 11.65
CA THR A 2 -1.10 73.91 12.05
C THR A 2 -1.76 73.18 10.87
N GLN A 3 -2.19 73.90 9.82
CA GLN A 3 -2.82 73.30 8.64
C GLN A 3 -1.87 72.37 7.86
N LEU A 4 -0.61 72.77 7.66
CA LEU A 4 0.40 71.96 6.96
C LEU A 4 0.74 70.66 7.73
N ASN A 5 0.70 70.68 9.06
CA ASN A 5 0.92 69.49 9.89
C ASN A 5 -0.30 68.57 9.88
N GLU A 6 -1.51 69.12 9.82
CA GLU A 6 -2.74 68.33 9.68
C GLU A 6 -2.81 67.61 8.32
N GLU A 7 -2.46 68.29 7.23
CA GLU A 7 -2.41 67.69 5.90
C GLU A 7 -1.39 66.53 5.82
N LYS A 8 -0.20 66.71 6.40
CA LYS A 8 0.81 65.64 6.47
C LYS A 8 0.28 64.41 7.21
N LEU A 9 -0.29 64.58 8.40
CA LEU A 9 -0.87 63.47 9.16
C LEU A 9 -2.04 62.80 8.43
N LEU A 10 -2.84 63.55 7.66
CA LEU A 10 -3.91 62.98 6.82
C LEU A 10 -3.34 62.14 5.67
N THR A 11 -2.25 62.58 5.02
CA THR A 11 -1.59 61.79 3.98
C THR A 11 -0.94 60.51 4.52
N GLU A 12 -0.29 60.58 5.68
CA GLU A 12 0.28 59.42 6.37
C GLU A 12 -0.82 58.42 6.76
N LEU A 13 -1.95 58.91 7.24
CA LEU A 13 -3.12 58.09 7.58
C LEU A 13 -3.74 57.43 6.34
N GLY A 14 -3.74 58.10 5.19
CA GLY A 14 -4.09 57.55 3.89
C GLY A 14 -3.18 56.38 3.50
N SER A 15 -1.86 56.60 3.54
CA SER A 15 -0.87 55.56 3.21
C SER A 15 -0.95 54.34 4.15
N LEU A 16 -1.14 54.57 5.46
CA LEU A 16 -1.32 53.49 6.44
C LEU A 16 -2.60 52.68 6.21
N ARG A 17 -3.68 53.31 5.74
CA ARG A 17 -4.91 52.59 5.38
C ARG A 17 -4.69 51.68 4.18
N GLU A 18 -4.02 52.16 3.15
CA GLU A 18 -3.69 51.36 1.96
C GLU A 18 -2.77 50.19 2.33
N GLU A 19 -1.72 50.42 3.12
CA GLU A 19 -0.85 49.36 3.63
C GLU A 19 -1.62 48.32 4.45
N LEU A 20 -2.51 48.76 5.35
CA LEU A 20 -3.36 47.84 6.13
C LEU A 20 -4.29 47.03 5.24
N GLN A 21 -4.86 47.63 4.19
CA GLN A 21 -5.70 46.93 3.23
C GLN A 21 -4.90 45.86 2.47
N ASN A 22 -3.70 46.20 2.00
CA ASN A 22 -2.80 45.27 1.32
C ASN A 22 -2.38 44.10 2.23
N LEU A 23 -2.06 44.38 3.50
CA LEU A 23 -1.77 43.34 4.49
C LEU A 23 -2.97 42.44 4.78
N MET A 24 -4.18 42.99 4.80
CA MET A 24 -5.41 42.20 4.97
C MET A 24 -5.67 41.29 3.76
N LEU A 25 -5.44 41.77 2.53
CA LEU A 25 -5.53 40.93 1.33
C LEU A 25 -4.53 39.78 1.38
N LYS A 26 -3.25 40.08 1.64
CA LYS A 26 -2.19 39.07 1.76
C LYS A 26 -2.48 38.04 2.87
N LYS A 27 -3.10 38.48 3.97
CA LYS A 27 -3.56 37.59 5.04
C LYS A 27 -4.63 36.62 4.58
N GLU A 28 -5.60 37.06 3.78
CA GLU A 28 -6.61 36.16 3.23
C GLU A 28 -6.03 35.20 2.18
N GLU A 29 -5.11 35.67 1.34
CA GLU A 29 -4.36 34.80 0.42
C GLU A 29 -3.63 33.68 1.18
N LEU A 30 -2.91 33.99 2.25
CA LEU A 30 -2.26 32.98 3.10
C LEU A 30 -3.26 32.01 3.75
N ARG A 31 -4.43 32.48 4.16
CA ARG A 31 -5.47 31.62 4.73
C ARG A 31 -6.05 30.66 3.70
N THR A 32 -6.30 31.13 2.49
CA THR A 32 -6.78 30.26 1.39
C THR A 32 -5.72 29.24 1.00
N ALA A 33 -4.45 29.63 0.91
CA ALA A 33 -3.34 28.70 0.68
C ALA A 33 -3.23 27.65 1.81
N LEU A 34 -3.34 28.05 3.08
CA LEU A 34 -3.37 27.13 4.21
C LEU A 34 -4.56 26.16 4.17
N HIS A 35 -5.71 26.60 3.66
CA HIS A 35 -6.87 25.74 3.48
C HIS A 35 -6.60 24.69 2.40
N ARG A 36 -6.08 25.10 1.24
CA ARG A 36 -5.68 24.19 0.15
C ARG A 36 -4.68 23.13 0.61
N ILE A 37 -3.60 23.53 1.27
CA ILE A 37 -2.60 22.57 1.79
C ILE A 37 -3.23 21.60 2.81
N ARG A 38 -4.21 22.05 3.60
CA ARG A 38 -4.92 21.18 4.53
C ARG A 38 -5.74 20.11 3.79
N GLU A 39 -6.45 20.50 2.74
CA GLU A 39 -7.20 19.57 1.89
C GLU A 39 -6.26 18.57 1.21
N GLU A 40 -5.17 19.05 0.61
CA GLU A 40 -4.16 18.20 -0.02
C GLU A 40 -3.53 17.22 0.98
N LEU A 41 -3.20 17.68 2.19
CA LEU A 41 -2.70 16.81 3.26
C LEU A 41 -3.70 15.72 3.64
N ASN A 42 -4.99 16.05 3.71
CA ASN A 42 -6.03 15.07 4.01
C ASN A 42 -6.14 14.04 2.87
N ASN A 43 -6.18 14.51 1.62
CA ASN A 43 -6.22 13.65 0.44
C ASN A 43 -5.02 12.70 0.40
N LYS A 44 -3.80 13.21 0.62
CA LYS A 44 -2.58 12.38 0.66
C LYS A 44 -2.56 11.40 1.82
N ARG A 45 -3.14 11.75 2.97
CA ARG A 45 -3.29 10.82 4.10
C ARG A 45 -4.28 9.70 3.78
N ASP A 46 -5.35 10.01 3.07
CA ASP A 46 -6.34 9.00 2.66
C ASP A 46 -5.77 8.07 1.59
N GLU A 47 -5.06 8.60 0.59
CA GLU A 47 -4.26 7.80 -0.36
C GLU A 47 -3.27 6.89 0.38
N LEU A 48 -2.53 7.42 1.35
CA LEU A 48 -1.59 6.64 2.16
C LEU A 48 -2.28 5.53 2.94
N ARG A 49 -3.47 5.78 3.51
CA ARG A 49 -4.27 4.76 4.20
C ARG A 49 -4.69 3.65 3.24
N LYS A 50 -5.22 3.99 2.07
CA LYS A 50 -5.60 3.03 1.03
C LYS A 50 -4.41 2.16 0.62
N LYS A 51 -3.26 2.77 0.33
CA LYS A 51 -2.03 2.05 -0.04
C LYS A 51 -1.50 1.14 1.07
N LYS A 52 -1.62 1.56 2.33
CA LYS A 52 -1.28 0.70 3.48
C LYS A 52 -2.20 -0.52 3.59
N ASN A 53 -3.48 -0.36 3.31
CA ASN A 53 -4.44 -1.48 3.28
C ASN A 53 -4.13 -2.42 2.11
N GLU A 54 -3.90 -1.90 0.90
CA GLU A 54 -3.44 -2.69 -0.25
C GLU A 54 -2.17 -3.49 0.08
N LEU A 55 -1.21 -2.87 0.79
CA LEU A 55 0.00 -3.55 1.23
C LEU A 55 -0.29 -4.68 2.24
N ALA A 56 -1.25 -4.48 3.15
CA ALA A 56 -1.66 -5.50 4.09
C ALA A 56 -2.29 -6.69 3.37
N ASP A 57 -3.18 -6.44 2.40
CA ASP A 57 -3.81 -7.48 1.59
C ASP A 57 -2.78 -8.30 0.80
N VAL A 58 -1.82 -7.62 0.16
CA VAL A 58 -0.72 -8.30 -0.56
C VAL A 58 0.14 -9.13 0.39
N ARG A 59 0.38 -8.66 1.62
CA ARG A 59 1.11 -9.46 2.63
C ARG A 59 0.33 -10.71 3.03
N SER A 60 -0.98 -10.61 3.24
CA SER A 60 -1.84 -11.75 3.54
C SER A 60 -1.87 -12.76 2.39
N ARG A 61 -1.93 -12.29 1.14
CA ARG A 61 -1.83 -13.17 -0.03
C ARG A 61 -0.46 -13.85 -0.12
N LEU A 62 0.63 -13.12 0.15
CA LEU A 62 1.97 -13.69 0.18
C LEU A 62 2.14 -14.76 1.26
N THR A 63 1.50 -14.62 2.42
CA THR A 63 1.55 -15.66 3.47
C THR A 63 0.81 -16.91 3.00
N LEU A 64 -0.38 -16.78 2.43
CA LEU A 64 -1.16 -17.90 1.89
C LEU A 64 -0.38 -18.65 0.80
N VAL A 65 0.15 -17.94 -0.21
CA VAL A 65 0.94 -18.58 -1.28
C VAL A 65 2.19 -19.28 -0.73
N ARG A 66 2.83 -18.73 0.31
CA ARG A 66 3.98 -19.39 0.95
C ARG A 66 3.57 -20.68 1.66
N GLU A 67 2.43 -20.69 2.34
CA GLU A 67 1.88 -21.90 2.97
C GLU A 67 1.49 -22.96 1.93
N GLU A 68 0.94 -22.55 0.80
CA GLU A 68 0.66 -23.46 -0.31
C GLU A 68 1.94 -24.04 -0.91
N ILE A 69 2.98 -23.22 -1.08
CA ILE A 69 4.31 -23.68 -1.53
C ILE A 69 4.90 -24.69 -0.53
N THR A 70 4.79 -24.45 0.78
CA THR A 70 5.33 -25.41 1.77
C THR A 70 4.55 -26.72 1.74
N LYS A 71 3.22 -26.68 1.64
CA LYS A 71 2.38 -27.88 1.46
C LYS A 71 2.77 -28.64 0.20
N ALA A 72 2.85 -27.96 -0.95
CA ALA A 72 3.21 -28.56 -2.22
C ALA A 72 4.64 -29.17 -2.19
N LYS A 73 5.59 -28.50 -1.55
CA LYS A 73 6.95 -29.05 -1.34
C LYS A 73 6.94 -30.32 -0.48
N ASN A 74 6.09 -30.38 0.55
CA ASN A 74 5.96 -31.58 1.38
C ASN A 74 5.32 -32.72 0.58
N ASN A 75 4.26 -32.44 -0.17
CA ASN A 75 3.65 -33.42 -1.08
C ASN A 75 4.66 -33.96 -2.09
N MET A 76 5.45 -33.08 -2.69
CA MET A 76 6.53 -33.45 -3.61
C MET A 76 7.58 -34.36 -2.96
N LYS A 77 7.95 -34.14 -1.70
CA LYS A 77 8.86 -35.04 -0.96
C LYS A 77 8.26 -36.43 -0.82
N VAL A 78 7.02 -36.52 -0.34
CA VAL A 78 6.31 -37.79 -0.18
C VAL A 78 6.16 -38.53 -1.51
N LEU A 79 5.80 -37.81 -2.59
CA LEU A 79 5.70 -38.39 -3.93
C LEU A 79 7.05 -38.91 -4.43
N LYS A 80 8.15 -38.19 -4.17
CA LYS A 80 9.50 -38.65 -4.53
C LYS A 80 9.90 -39.92 -3.78
N GLU A 81 9.61 -40.02 -2.48
CA GLU A 81 9.86 -41.23 -1.69
C GLU A 81 9.05 -42.42 -2.21
N LYS A 82 7.75 -42.22 -2.48
CA LYS A 82 6.89 -43.24 -3.12
C LYS A 82 7.45 -43.65 -4.48
N PHE A 83 7.89 -42.69 -5.29
CA PHE A 83 8.48 -42.96 -6.60
C PHE A 83 9.80 -43.73 -6.51
N THR A 84 10.67 -43.42 -5.55
CA THR A 84 11.92 -44.17 -5.36
C THR A 84 11.65 -45.61 -4.93
N ASN A 85 10.65 -45.83 -4.08
CA ASN A 85 10.25 -47.18 -3.66
C ASN A 85 9.64 -47.97 -4.83
N ALA A 86 8.70 -47.37 -5.57
CA ALA A 86 8.13 -47.97 -6.77
C ALA A 86 9.19 -48.28 -7.84
N LEU A 87 10.19 -47.41 -8.00
CA LEU A 87 11.31 -47.62 -8.92
C LEU A 87 12.18 -48.82 -8.50
N ASN A 88 12.41 -49.01 -7.19
CA ASN A 88 13.14 -50.18 -6.69
C ASN A 88 12.34 -51.47 -6.89
N ASN A 89 11.04 -51.47 -6.60
CA ASN A 89 10.15 -52.61 -6.87
C ASN A 89 10.12 -52.95 -8.36
N PHE A 90 9.96 -51.95 -9.22
CA PHE A 90 9.99 -52.14 -10.67
C PHE A 90 11.34 -52.71 -11.15
N ARG A 91 12.47 -52.27 -10.58
CA ARG A 91 13.79 -52.82 -10.90
C ARG A 91 13.92 -54.29 -10.47
N GLN A 92 13.41 -54.65 -9.30
CA GLN A 92 13.37 -56.04 -8.83
C GLN A 92 12.51 -56.90 -9.76
N ALA A 93 11.27 -56.51 -10.02
CA ALA A 93 10.38 -57.19 -10.97
C ALA A 93 10.99 -57.30 -12.38
N SER A 94 11.67 -56.25 -12.86
CA SER A 94 12.40 -56.27 -14.13
C SER A 94 13.53 -57.30 -14.15
N SER A 95 14.27 -57.42 -13.04
CA SER A 95 15.38 -58.36 -12.93
C SER A 95 14.90 -59.81 -12.88
N GLU A 96 13.82 -60.08 -12.16
CA GLU A 96 13.15 -61.38 -12.09
C GLU A 96 12.60 -61.78 -13.46
N LEU A 97 11.91 -60.84 -14.13
CA LEU A 97 11.41 -61.05 -15.48
C LEU A 97 12.55 -61.44 -16.42
N ARG A 98 13.64 -60.67 -16.45
CA ARG A 98 14.82 -60.94 -17.29
C ARG A 98 15.47 -62.28 -16.99
N ALA A 99 15.55 -62.69 -15.73
CA ALA A 99 16.09 -63.99 -15.33
C ALA A 99 15.25 -65.15 -15.89
N ILE A 100 13.92 -65.03 -15.84
CA ILE A 100 13.01 -66.03 -16.40
C ILE A 100 13.03 -65.99 -17.94
N THR A 101 13.08 -64.80 -18.56
CA THR A 101 13.09 -64.68 -20.03
C THR A 101 14.34 -65.30 -20.64
N ARG A 102 15.52 -65.10 -20.03
CA ARG A 102 16.78 -65.74 -20.48
C ARG A 102 16.76 -67.26 -20.38
N SER A 103 15.87 -67.81 -19.57
CA SER A 103 15.72 -69.25 -19.35
C SER A 103 14.63 -69.88 -20.23
N SER A 104 13.87 -69.10 -21.00
CA SER A 104 12.61 -69.54 -21.63
C SER A 104 12.67 -69.69 -23.15
N SER A 105 12.54 -70.93 -23.64
CA SER A 105 11.99 -71.28 -24.98
C SER A 105 10.82 -72.27 -24.82
N TYR A 106 9.89 -71.95 -23.91
CA TYR A 106 8.93 -72.92 -23.39
C TYR A 106 7.72 -73.19 -24.29
N ASN A 107 7.27 -72.22 -25.09
CA ASN A 107 6.03 -72.38 -25.86
C ASN A 107 6.16 -73.43 -26.98
N VAL A 108 7.28 -73.42 -27.71
CA VAL A 108 7.56 -74.42 -28.76
C VAL A 108 7.73 -75.82 -28.16
N ALA A 109 8.44 -75.91 -27.03
CA ALA A 109 8.68 -77.18 -26.34
C ALA A 109 7.40 -77.80 -25.72
N ILE A 110 6.44 -76.99 -25.27
CA ILE A 110 5.17 -77.50 -24.71
C ILE A 110 4.31 -78.12 -25.80
N ASP A 111 4.18 -77.48 -26.97
CA ASP A 111 3.37 -77.99 -28.07
C ASP A 111 3.99 -79.23 -28.71
N GLU A 112 5.32 -79.28 -28.86
CA GLU A 112 6.04 -80.48 -29.33
C GLU A 112 5.87 -81.67 -28.37
N LEU A 113 5.90 -81.43 -27.06
CA LEU A 113 5.69 -82.48 -26.06
C LEU A 113 4.24 -83.00 -26.06
N ARG A 114 3.25 -82.11 -26.25
CA ARG A 114 1.84 -82.49 -26.38
C ARG A 114 1.61 -83.40 -27.59
N GLN A 115 2.11 -82.98 -28.76
CA GLN A 115 2.01 -83.78 -29.99
C GLN A 115 2.73 -85.13 -29.86
N ARG A 116 3.86 -85.17 -29.14
CA ARG A 116 4.59 -86.43 -28.90
C ARG A 116 3.84 -87.37 -27.97
N ILE A 117 3.18 -86.85 -26.93
CA ILE A 117 2.32 -87.66 -26.02
C ILE A 117 1.12 -88.19 -26.80
N GLU A 118 0.39 -87.33 -27.52
CA GLU A 118 -0.76 -87.73 -28.34
C GLU A 118 -0.38 -88.80 -29.37
N GLY A 119 0.77 -88.67 -30.05
CA GLY A 119 1.24 -89.66 -31.00
C GLY A 119 1.61 -91.02 -30.38
N LEU A 120 2.15 -91.03 -29.15
CA LEU A 120 2.46 -92.26 -28.41
C LEU A 120 1.19 -92.94 -27.87
N GLU A 121 0.22 -92.16 -27.40
CA GLU A 121 -1.11 -92.65 -26.99
C GLU A 121 -1.88 -93.24 -28.18
N TRP A 122 -1.85 -92.55 -29.32
CA TRP A 122 -2.48 -93.02 -30.55
C TRP A 122 -1.82 -94.33 -31.06
N SER A 123 -0.48 -94.42 -30.97
CA SER A 123 0.24 -95.67 -31.24
C SER A 123 -0.22 -96.82 -30.34
N LEU A 124 -0.54 -96.55 -29.06
CA LEU A 124 -1.03 -97.54 -28.10
C LEU A 124 -2.46 -98.01 -28.41
N ILE A 125 -3.29 -97.10 -28.92
CA ILE A 125 -4.69 -97.38 -29.29
C ILE A 125 -4.81 -98.15 -30.61
N THR A 126 -3.94 -97.87 -31.60
CA THR A 126 -4.13 -98.36 -32.97
C THR A 126 -3.29 -99.60 -33.34
N THR A 127 -2.33 -100.05 -32.50
CA THR A 127 -1.56 -101.28 -32.79
C THR A 127 -2.05 -102.49 -31.97
N PRO A 128 -2.67 -103.50 -32.59
CA PRO A 128 -3.09 -104.72 -31.89
C PRO A 128 -1.90 -105.68 -31.71
N ASN A 129 -1.77 -106.27 -30.51
CA ASN A 129 -0.78 -107.30 -30.14
C ASN A 129 0.66 -106.80 -29.84
N ILE A 130 0.78 -105.72 -29.06
CA ILE A 130 2.07 -105.25 -28.51
C ILE A 130 2.55 -106.18 -27.38
N SER A 131 3.86 -106.48 -27.35
CA SER A 131 4.50 -107.15 -26.19
C SER A 131 4.37 -106.26 -24.95
N ILE A 132 4.00 -106.85 -23.81
CA ILE A 132 3.89 -106.21 -22.49
C ILE A 132 5.11 -105.34 -22.15
N GLU A 133 6.29 -105.68 -22.65
CA GLU A 133 7.51 -104.90 -22.45
C GLU A 133 7.55 -103.59 -23.23
N LYS A 134 7.10 -103.60 -24.50
CA LYS A 134 7.02 -102.40 -25.34
C LYS A 134 5.89 -101.47 -24.89
N GLU A 135 4.79 -102.03 -24.42
CA GLU A 135 3.70 -101.26 -23.80
C GLU A 135 4.19 -100.54 -22.54
N LYS A 136 4.88 -101.25 -21.65
CA LYS A 136 5.52 -100.64 -20.46
C LYS A 136 6.52 -99.56 -20.82
N GLN A 137 7.29 -99.72 -21.91
CA GLN A 137 8.24 -98.70 -22.37
C GLN A 137 7.52 -97.43 -22.85
N ILE A 138 6.47 -97.56 -23.67
CA ILE A 138 5.70 -96.40 -24.16
C ILE A 138 5.01 -95.70 -22.99
N VAL A 139 4.39 -96.44 -22.07
CA VAL A 139 3.76 -95.87 -20.87
C VAL A 139 4.77 -95.13 -19.99
N ASN A 140 5.98 -95.66 -19.84
CA ASN A 140 7.05 -95.00 -19.06
C ASN A 140 7.60 -93.75 -19.78
N GLU A 141 7.63 -93.75 -21.12
CA GLU A 141 7.95 -92.56 -21.91
C GLU A 141 6.87 -91.49 -21.80
N ILE A 142 5.59 -91.86 -21.91
CA ILE A 142 4.45 -90.96 -21.69
C ILE A 142 4.54 -90.33 -20.30
N SER A 143 4.75 -91.13 -19.24
CA SER A 143 4.86 -90.61 -17.87
C SER A 143 6.02 -89.60 -17.70
N LYS A 144 7.17 -89.86 -18.31
CA LYS A 144 8.31 -88.92 -18.31
C LYS A 144 7.99 -87.63 -19.08
N LEU A 145 7.29 -87.74 -20.20
CA LEU A 145 6.88 -86.59 -21.01
C LEU A 145 5.81 -85.76 -20.31
N GLU A 146 4.84 -86.40 -19.65
CA GLU A 146 3.82 -85.76 -18.81
C GLU A 146 4.43 -85.02 -17.62
N GLN A 147 5.42 -85.60 -16.95
CA GLN A 147 6.15 -84.92 -15.88
C GLN A 147 6.87 -83.68 -16.39
N LYS A 148 7.58 -83.79 -17.54
CA LYS A 148 8.23 -82.64 -18.19
C LYS A 148 7.21 -81.57 -18.59
N LEU A 149 6.10 -81.95 -19.19
CA LEU A 149 5.01 -81.05 -19.57
C LEU A 149 4.43 -80.34 -18.35
N LYS A 150 4.20 -81.05 -17.24
CA LYS A 150 3.73 -80.47 -15.97
C LYS A 150 4.71 -79.44 -15.41
N THR A 151 6.02 -79.73 -15.47
CA THR A 151 7.05 -78.76 -15.04
C THR A 151 7.05 -77.51 -15.91
N LEU A 152 6.97 -77.65 -17.23
CA LEU A 152 6.96 -76.54 -18.19
C LEU A 152 5.70 -75.67 -18.06
N VAL A 153 4.52 -76.28 -17.94
CA VAL A 153 3.26 -75.57 -17.72
C VAL A 153 3.30 -74.79 -16.40
N SER A 154 3.88 -75.37 -15.34
CA SER A 154 4.04 -74.66 -14.06
C SER A 154 5.00 -73.46 -14.16
N GLN A 155 6.05 -73.56 -14.98
CA GLN A 155 6.98 -72.47 -15.25
C GLN A 155 6.33 -71.35 -16.08
N GLN A 156 5.52 -71.70 -17.08
CA GLN A 156 4.74 -70.74 -17.86
C GLN A 156 3.77 -69.97 -16.97
N LEU A 157 3.10 -70.64 -16.03
CA LEU A 157 2.21 -69.98 -15.07
C LEU A 157 2.96 -68.99 -14.16
N ARG A 158 4.18 -69.33 -13.73
CA ARG A 158 5.06 -68.44 -12.97
C ARG A 158 5.49 -67.23 -13.79
N TYR A 159 5.87 -67.43 -15.05
CA TYR A 159 6.21 -66.34 -15.96
C TYR A 159 5.04 -65.36 -16.14
N SER A 160 3.83 -65.88 -16.36
CA SER A 160 2.62 -65.06 -16.49
C SER A 160 2.39 -64.15 -15.27
N LYS A 161 2.55 -64.69 -14.05
CA LYS A 161 2.42 -63.89 -12.81
C LYS A 161 3.48 -62.80 -12.71
N VAL A 162 4.73 -63.11 -12.99
CA VAL A 162 5.83 -62.12 -12.94
C VAL A 162 5.64 -61.01 -13.99
N VAL A 163 5.14 -61.35 -15.18
CA VAL A 163 4.75 -60.37 -16.20
C VAL A 163 3.65 -59.44 -15.67
N GLU A 164 2.63 -60.01 -15.01
CA GLU A 164 1.53 -59.23 -14.44
C GLU A 164 2.02 -58.26 -13.36
N ASP A 165 2.88 -58.72 -12.45
CA ASP A 165 3.45 -57.89 -11.37
C ASP A 165 4.40 -56.82 -11.90
N TYR A 166 5.16 -57.12 -12.96
CA TYR A 166 5.97 -56.15 -13.69
C TYR A 166 5.09 -55.06 -14.31
N GLU A 167 4.01 -55.42 -15.00
CA GLU A 167 3.09 -54.45 -15.63
C GLU A 167 2.30 -53.64 -14.58
N LYS A 168 1.97 -54.20 -13.42
CA LYS A 168 1.40 -53.44 -12.28
C LYS A 168 2.40 -52.40 -11.77
N SER A 169 3.62 -52.82 -11.44
CA SER A 169 4.69 -51.93 -10.97
C SER A 169 5.01 -50.82 -11.98
N ARG A 170 4.96 -51.15 -13.28
CA ARG A 170 5.16 -50.19 -14.37
C ARG A 170 4.07 -49.13 -14.43
N ARG A 171 2.81 -49.53 -14.24
CA ARG A 171 1.66 -48.62 -14.20
C ARG A 171 1.75 -47.66 -13.02
N GLU A 172 2.00 -48.18 -11.81
CA GLU A 172 2.19 -47.37 -10.60
C GLU A 172 3.32 -46.35 -10.78
N LEU A 173 4.43 -46.77 -11.40
CA LEU A 173 5.55 -45.88 -11.68
C LEU A 173 5.15 -44.73 -12.62
N ASN A 174 4.37 -45.02 -13.67
CA ASN A 174 3.90 -44.01 -14.61
C ASN A 174 2.91 -43.04 -13.96
N GLU A 175 1.96 -43.54 -13.17
CA GLU A 175 1.02 -42.70 -12.41
C GLU A 175 1.75 -41.76 -11.45
N LEU A 176 2.74 -42.27 -10.70
CA LEU A 176 3.56 -41.43 -9.82
C LEU A 176 4.37 -40.38 -10.59
N ARG A 177 4.86 -40.69 -11.80
CA ARG A 177 5.53 -39.68 -12.66
C ARG A 177 4.57 -38.57 -13.06
N GLU A 178 3.35 -38.91 -13.44
CA GLU A 178 2.34 -37.92 -13.78
C GLU A 178 2.00 -37.03 -12.58
N HIS A 179 1.78 -37.61 -11.40
CA HIS A 179 1.54 -36.85 -10.17
C HIS A 179 2.71 -35.92 -9.83
N ILE A 180 3.95 -36.40 -9.95
CA ILE A 180 5.14 -35.56 -9.76
C ILE A 180 5.17 -34.40 -10.75
N ASN A 181 4.83 -34.63 -12.02
CA ASN A 181 4.82 -33.57 -13.03
C ASN A 181 3.73 -32.54 -12.75
N LYS A 182 2.51 -32.97 -12.42
CA LYS A 182 1.41 -32.07 -12.02
C LYS A 182 1.80 -31.22 -10.81
N GLU A 183 2.43 -31.82 -9.79
CA GLU A 183 2.86 -31.08 -8.59
C GLU A 183 4.02 -30.11 -8.89
N LYS A 184 4.91 -30.44 -9.85
CA LYS A 184 5.94 -29.50 -10.34
C LYS A 184 5.32 -28.31 -11.05
N GLU A 185 4.33 -28.54 -11.90
CA GLU A 185 3.61 -27.47 -12.60
C GLU A 185 2.90 -26.54 -11.61
N HIS A 186 2.21 -27.12 -10.61
CA HIS A 186 1.59 -26.37 -9.52
C HIS A 186 2.62 -25.51 -8.74
N LEU A 187 3.78 -26.08 -8.39
CA LEU A 187 4.87 -25.34 -7.75
C LEU A 187 5.42 -24.21 -8.62
N ASN A 188 5.53 -24.42 -9.93
CA ASN A 188 5.98 -23.39 -10.87
C ASN A 188 4.96 -22.24 -10.93
N GLU A 189 3.67 -22.55 -10.94
CA GLU A 189 2.61 -21.53 -10.95
C GLU A 189 2.60 -20.73 -9.64
N LEU A 190 2.66 -21.40 -8.49
CA LEU A 190 2.81 -20.72 -7.19
C LEU A 190 4.07 -19.85 -7.11
N SER A 191 5.16 -20.29 -7.74
CA SER A 191 6.40 -19.50 -7.83
C SER A 191 6.20 -18.21 -8.64
N LYS A 192 5.49 -18.28 -9.78
CA LYS A 192 5.14 -17.09 -10.58
C LYS A 192 4.22 -16.13 -9.83
N GLN A 193 3.22 -16.66 -9.12
CA GLN A 193 2.35 -15.87 -8.26
C GLN A 193 3.14 -15.20 -7.13
N LEU A 194 4.11 -15.91 -6.55
CA LEU A 194 4.99 -15.37 -5.51
C LEU A 194 5.86 -14.22 -6.05
N THR A 195 6.40 -14.34 -7.27
CA THR A 195 7.22 -13.27 -7.87
C THR A 195 6.38 -12.05 -8.18
N SER A 196 5.20 -12.20 -8.79
CA SER A 196 4.31 -11.08 -9.11
C SER A 196 3.81 -10.35 -7.86
N LEU A 197 3.47 -11.08 -6.79
CA LEU A 197 3.10 -10.50 -5.50
C LEU A 197 4.28 -9.80 -4.80
N LYS A 198 5.50 -10.29 -4.95
CA LYS A 198 6.70 -9.62 -4.42
C LYS A 198 6.96 -8.31 -5.13
N GLU A 199 6.79 -8.28 -6.45
CA GLU A 199 6.92 -7.07 -7.27
C GLU A 199 5.85 -6.03 -6.92
N SER A 200 4.57 -6.44 -6.84
CA SER A 200 3.48 -5.53 -6.46
C SER A 200 3.69 -4.96 -5.07
N ARG A 201 4.12 -5.78 -4.11
CA ARG A 201 4.52 -5.32 -2.77
C ARG A 201 5.67 -4.30 -2.82
N GLY A 202 6.63 -4.49 -3.73
CA GLY A 202 7.73 -3.55 -3.95
C GLY A 202 7.22 -2.19 -4.42
N LYS A 203 6.37 -2.18 -5.46
CA LYS A 203 5.75 -0.97 -6.01
C LYS A 203 4.92 -0.21 -4.98
N ILE A 204 4.05 -0.91 -4.24
CA ILE A 204 3.23 -0.28 -3.20
C ILE A 204 4.11 0.32 -2.10
N LYS A 205 5.22 -0.34 -1.73
CA LYS A 205 6.17 0.22 -0.75
C LYS A 205 6.82 1.50 -1.24
N SER A 206 7.28 1.55 -2.50
CA SER A 206 7.86 2.78 -3.06
C SER A 206 6.83 3.92 -3.12
N GLU A 207 5.59 3.61 -3.51
CA GLU A 207 4.50 4.59 -3.53
C GLU A 207 4.19 5.13 -2.12
N ILE A 208 4.17 4.26 -1.10
CA ILE A 208 3.99 4.66 0.30
C ILE A 208 5.12 5.60 0.76
N VAL A 209 6.37 5.31 0.41
CA VAL A 209 7.50 6.18 0.78
C VAL A 209 7.36 7.55 0.11
N ALA A 210 7.06 7.58 -1.19
CA ALA A 210 6.83 8.83 -1.92
C ALA A 210 5.68 9.65 -1.31
N LEU A 211 4.56 9.01 -0.96
CA LEU A 211 3.43 9.68 -0.29
C LEU A 211 3.82 10.24 1.08
N ILE A 212 4.62 9.50 1.86
CA ILE A 212 5.11 9.97 3.16
C ILE A 212 5.99 11.21 2.98
N ASP A 213 6.86 11.24 1.98
CA ASP A 213 7.73 12.38 1.73
C ASP A 213 6.96 13.60 1.22
N ASN A 214 5.98 13.41 0.34
CA ASN A 214 5.06 14.47 -0.07
C ASN A 214 4.28 15.05 1.13
N ILE A 215 3.79 14.21 2.03
CA ILE A 215 3.12 14.66 3.27
C ILE A 215 4.08 15.48 4.16
N LYS A 216 5.37 15.11 4.22
CA LYS A 216 6.36 15.89 4.97
C LYS A 216 6.58 17.26 4.33
N GLN A 217 6.74 17.32 3.00
CA GLN A 217 6.90 18.57 2.26
C GLN A 217 5.72 19.52 2.50
N LEU A 218 4.48 19.04 2.27
CA LEU A 218 3.26 19.80 2.55
C LEU A 218 3.15 20.25 4.02
N LYS A 219 3.64 19.43 4.96
CA LYS A 219 3.65 19.80 6.39
C LYS A 219 4.63 20.96 6.65
N ASN A 220 5.76 20.99 5.97
CA ASN A 220 6.75 22.06 6.06
C ASN A 220 6.21 23.35 5.46
N GLU A 221 5.69 23.30 4.23
CA GLU A 221 5.05 24.44 3.56
C GLU A 221 3.92 25.03 4.41
N ARG A 222 3.07 24.18 4.98
CA ARG A 222 2.02 24.62 5.92
C ARG A 222 2.58 25.35 7.13
N ASN A 223 3.72 24.90 7.66
CA ASN A 223 4.34 25.54 8.82
C ASN A 223 4.95 26.90 8.43
N GLU A 224 5.56 27.02 7.25
CA GLU A 224 6.06 28.28 6.70
C GLU A 224 4.92 29.28 6.45
N LEU A 225 3.81 28.86 5.84
CA LEU A 225 2.64 29.74 5.69
C LEU A 225 2.07 30.17 7.04
N LYS A 226 2.12 29.31 8.07
CA LYS A 226 1.71 29.69 9.43
C LYS A 226 2.63 30.75 10.03
N THR A 227 3.94 30.64 9.88
CA THR A 227 4.89 31.65 10.40
C THR A 227 4.73 32.97 9.66
N GLN A 228 4.55 32.93 8.34
CA GLN A 228 4.21 34.11 7.55
C GLN A 228 2.90 34.75 8.03
N LEU A 229 1.85 33.95 8.26
CA LEU A 229 0.58 34.45 8.76
C LEU A 229 0.72 35.10 10.15
N THR A 230 1.53 34.52 11.05
CA THR A 230 1.82 35.15 12.36
C THR A 230 2.55 36.48 12.20
N SER A 231 3.53 36.57 11.30
CA SER A 231 4.26 37.81 11.03
C SER A 231 3.34 38.92 10.47
N ILE A 232 2.47 38.58 9.52
CA ILE A 232 1.48 39.52 8.97
C ILE A 232 0.50 39.97 10.04
N ASN A 233 0.03 39.07 10.91
CA ASN A 233 -0.84 39.47 12.01
C ASN A 233 -0.17 40.44 12.98
N ASN A 234 1.12 40.28 13.25
CA ASN A 234 1.87 41.21 14.11
C ASN A 234 2.04 42.58 13.44
N THR A 235 2.47 42.63 12.18
CA THR A 235 2.58 43.89 11.42
C THR A 235 1.25 44.63 11.31
N ILE A 236 0.14 43.92 11.09
CA ILE A 236 -1.21 44.52 11.11
C ILE A 236 -1.53 45.13 12.48
N ARG A 237 -1.16 44.47 13.59
CA ARG A 237 -1.39 45.02 14.94
C ARG A 237 -0.58 46.30 15.16
N GLU A 238 0.70 46.29 14.80
CA GLU A 238 1.60 47.44 14.91
C GLU A 238 1.09 48.62 14.08
N LYS A 239 0.73 48.39 12.81
CA LYS A 239 0.19 49.42 11.91
C LYS A 239 -1.16 49.95 12.40
N ARG A 240 -2.02 49.11 12.99
CA ARG A 240 -3.26 49.56 13.64
C ARG A 240 -3.00 50.44 14.86
N PHE A 241 -1.98 50.12 15.63
CA PHE A 241 -1.56 50.95 16.77
C PHE A 241 -1.06 52.31 16.30
N GLN A 242 -0.16 52.35 15.29
CA GLN A 242 0.31 53.60 14.68
C GLN A 242 -0.85 54.44 14.12
N TYR A 243 -1.79 53.80 13.42
CA TYR A 243 -2.99 54.46 12.92
C TYR A 243 -3.82 55.09 14.06
N GLN A 244 -3.99 54.39 15.18
CA GLN A 244 -4.71 54.92 16.34
C GLN A 244 -3.99 56.10 17.00
N GLU A 245 -2.66 56.06 17.09
CA GLU A 245 -1.84 57.16 17.61
C GLU A 245 -2.01 58.42 16.77
N ILE A 246 -1.84 58.32 15.44
CA ILE A 246 -1.99 59.46 14.51
C ILE A 246 -3.42 60.03 14.57
N VAL A 247 -4.45 59.20 14.70
CA VAL A 247 -5.83 59.66 14.87
C VAL A 247 -6.01 60.46 16.16
N LYS A 248 -5.37 60.05 17.27
CA LYS A 248 -5.40 60.81 18.53
C LYS A 248 -4.67 62.15 18.38
N GLU A 249 -3.52 62.17 17.72
CA GLU A 249 -2.76 63.41 17.47
C GLU A 249 -3.54 64.40 16.59
N LEU A 250 -4.15 63.92 15.51
CA LEU A 250 -5.06 64.72 14.67
C LEU A 250 -6.22 65.30 15.47
N ARG A 251 -6.82 64.50 16.37
CA ARG A 251 -7.90 64.98 17.25
C ARG A 251 -7.41 66.10 18.18
N ARG A 252 -6.25 65.93 18.81
CA ARG A 252 -5.63 66.96 19.67
C ARG A 252 -5.36 68.25 18.90
N LEU A 253 -4.73 68.17 17.72
CA LEU A 253 -4.43 69.33 16.87
C LEU A 253 -5.69 70.09 16.42
N ARG A 254 -6.77 69.38 16.11
CA ARG A 254 -8.07 69.99 15.79
C ARG A 254 -8.69 70.68 16.99
N GLU A 255 -8.63 70.06 18.17
CA GLU A 255 -9.13 70.66 19.42
C GLU A 255 -8.32 71.92 19.79
N GLU A 256 -6.99 71.90 19.64
CA GLU A 256 -6.13 73.07 19.83
C GLU A 256 -6.43 74.19 18.82
N SER A 257 -6.65 73.84 17.55
CA SER A 257 -6.97 74.81 16.50
C SER A 257 -8.33 75.48 16.77
N LYS A 258 -9.34 74.72 17.17
CA LYS A 258 -10.64 75.25 17.61
C LYS A 258 -10.52 76.16 18.83
N ARG A 259 -9.72 75.77 19.83
CA ARG A 259 -9.44 76.62 21.00
C ARG A 259 -8.78 77.94 20.61
N LYS A 260 -7.81 77.91 19.68
CA LYS A 260 -7.14 79.12 19.17
C LYS A 260 -8.11 80.02 18.40
N GLU A 261 -9.00 79.47 17.59
CA GLU A 261 -10.06 80.25 16.91
C GLU A 261 -11.05 80.86 17.91
N GLN A 262 -11.51 80.09 18.88
CA GLN A 262 -12.37 80.59 19.96
C GLN A 262 -11.70 81.71 20.75
N TYR A 263 -10.40 81.57 21.06
CA TYR A 263 -9.63 82.61 21.73
C TYR A 263 -9.50 83.89 20.88
N LYS A 264 -9.27 83.77 19.56
CA LYS A 264 -9.24 84.94 18.66
C LYS A 264 -10.59 85.67 18.63
N VAL A 265 -11.68 84.93 18.45
CA VAL A 265 -13.05 85.51 18.44
C VAL A 265 -13.36 86.16 19.79
N LEU A 266 -12.93 85.54 20.90
CA LEU A 266 -13.10 86.13 22.23
C LEU A 266 -12.27 87.41 22.39
N LYS A 267 -11.02 87.41 21.90
CA LYS A 267 -10.12 88.57 21.93
C LYS A 267 -10.65 89.73 21.10
N GLU A 268 -11.12 89.48 19.88
CA GLU A 268 -11.76 90.49 19.01
C GLU A 268 -13.02 91.07 19.65
N LYS A 269 -13.84 90.21 20.28
CA LYS A 269 -15.02 90.67 21.05
C LYS A 269 -14.61 91.51 22.26
N LYS A 270 -13.55 91.13 22.99
CA LYS A 270 -13.00 91.93 24.10
C LYS A 270 -12.50 93.29 23.61
N GLU A 271 -11.72 93.34 22.54
CA GLU A 271 -11.20 94.58 21.95
C GLU A 271 -12.35 95.49 21.49
N HIS A 272 -13.35 94.95 20.79
CA HIS A 272 -14.52 95.70 20.36
C HIS A 272 -15.34 96.26 21.53
N VAL A 273 -15.52 95.48 22.61
CA VAL A 273 -16.20 95.99 23.81
C VAL A 273 -15.37 97.07 24.50
N MET A 274 -14.04 96.91 24.59
CA MET A 274 -13.13 97.92 25.15
C MET A 274 -13.12 99.22 24.34
N GLU A 275 -13.19 99.13 23.00
CA GLU A 275 -13.33 100.32 22.15
C GLU A 275 -14.65 101.06 22.41
N ARG A 276 -15.76 100.36 22.62
CA ARG A 276 -17.05 100.99 22.98
C ARG A 276 -17.01 101.61 24.39
N ILE A 277 -16.35 100.97 25.35
CA ILE A 277 -16.11 101.53 26.69
C ILE A 277 -15.30 102.84 26.57
N ASN A 278 -14.22 102.83 25.79
CA ASN A 278 -13.36 104.01 25.58
C ASN A 278 -14.06 105.16 24.84
N LYS A 279 -15.06 104.85 23.99
CA LYS A 279 -15.91 105.84 23.30
C LYS A 279 -17.07 106.36 24.16
N GLY A 280 -17.24 105.87 25.40
CA GLY A 280 -18.25 106.34 26.36
C GLY A 280 -19.68 105.84 26.08
N GLU A 281 -19.84 104.79 25.27
CA GLU A 281 -21.13 104.22 24.92
C GLU A 281 -21.69 103.34 26.06
N ARG A 282 -23.02 103.20 26.19
CA ARG A 282 -23.63 102.31 27.19
C ARG A 282 -23.33 100.85 26.86
N VAL A 283 -22.61 100.18 27.76
CA VAL A 283 -22.20 98.78 27.63
C VAL A 283 -23.11 97.88 28.48
N THR A 284 -23.48 96.70 27.97
CA THR A 284 -24.35 95.77 28.73
C THR A 284 -23.55 94.98 29.77
N ILE A 285 -24.22 94.47 30.81
CA ILE A 285 -23.60 93.62 31.85
C ILE A 285 -22.90 92.39 31.25
N TYR A 286 -23.47 91.83 30.18
CA TYR A 286 -22.89 90.71 29.44
C TYR A 286 -21.59 91.10 28.72
N ASP A 287 -21.51 92.31 28.17
CA ASP A 287 -20.30 92.83 27.52
C ASP A 287 -19.17 93.09 28.55
N LEU A 288 -19.52 93.62 29.73
CA LEU A 288 -18.59 93.75 30.87
C LEU A 288 -18.08 92.39 31.37
N TYR A 289 -18.94 91.36 31.37
CA TYR A 289 -18.55 89.98 31.72
C TYR A 289 -17.60 89.37 30.68
N ILE A 290 -17.76 89.66 29.38
CA ILE A 290 -16.84 89.20 28.34
C ILE A 290 -15.44 89.81 28.52
N VAL A 291 -15.35 91.08 28.96
CA VAL A 291 -14.09 91.79 29.18
C VAL A 291 -13.42 91.38 30.50
N TYR A 292 -14.13 91.45 31.62
CA TYR A 292 -13.57 91.28 32.98
C TYR A 292 -13.88 89.92 33.63
N GLY A 293 -14.93 89.22 33.20
CA GLY A 293 -15.31 87.91 33.76
C GLY A 293 -14.35 86.77 33.42
N SER A 294 -13.32 87.01 32.62
CA SER A 294 -12.27 86.03 32.31
C SER A 294 -11.02 86.17 33.19
N GLU A 295 -10.83 87.28 33.91
CA GLU A 295 -9.75 87.42 34.90
C GLU A 295 -10.05 86.63 36.19
N ALA A 296 -11.32 86.35 36.49
CA ALA A 296 -11.71 85.57 37.67
C ALA A 296 -11.34 84.08 37.56
N ASN A 297 -11.30 83.52 36.33
CA ASN A 297 -11.03 82.09 36.12
C ASN A 297 -9.55 81.76 35.88
N GLU A 298 -8.67 82.74 35.67
CA GLU A 298 -7.22 82.50 35.65
C GLU A 298 -6.65 82.30 37.06
N ASN A 299 -7.28 82.86 38.10
CA ASN A 299 -6.83 82.76 39.49
C ASN A 299 -7.28 81.48 40.22
N GLU A 300 -8.15 80.65 39.63
CA GLU A 300 -8.59 79.38 40.24
C GLU A 300 -7.72 78.16 39.84
N ASN A 301 -6.83 78.29 38.85
CA ASN A 301 -5.95 77.19 38.42
C ASN A 301 -4.61 77.08 39.16
N ASP A 302 -4.32 77.96 40.13
CA ASP A 302 -3.12 77.88 40.98
C ASP A 302 -3.35 77.12 42.30
N TYR A 303 -4.56 76.61 42.57
CA TYR A 303 -4.87 75.79 43.74
C TYR A 303 -5.83 74.64 43.42
N SER A 304 -5.37 73.59 42.71
CA SER A 304 -5.68 72.15 42.94
C SER A 304 -5.22 71.25 41.79
#